data_AF-A0A661D5E2-F1
#
_entry.id   AF-A0A661D5E2-F1
#
_cell.length_a   1.000
_cell.length_b   1.000
_cell.length_c   1.000
_cell.angle_alpha   90.00
_cell.angle_beta   90.00
_cell.angle_gamma   90.00
#
_symmetry.space_group_name_H-M   'P 1'
#
loop_
_entity.id
_entity.type
_entity.pdbx_description
1 polymer ?
#
loop_
_entity_poly.entity_id
_entity_poly.type
_entity_poly.pdbx_seq_one_letter_code
_entity_poly.pdbx_strand_id
1 'polypeptide(L)'
;ANYSDPKLKSFNADWLKLSESGELRNNLKKVDELLYTDDSEDSDNITISAEQLVQFFDNPGKQFAQRRLGLYFDQKQSSIPEDSEPFVADHLDRYLIQDKIINTVLSEDDNEQTMTDLMRGFSLSGSLPDTPVIEEDLQQWQQQACEFADHINGLIRQNDCQLQPESVSITIDKVTIEAELPLSGNTLLYWRLANAKGKDDMRLWIHHLIAQFAFQNSSQSFQTRGIFRAAKDDKLLTVHFEPLDSAQKLLSELIKCWQEGMQEPLLLNAALGQKHCLIKKDKKNQPVLKPLNDYSFSAFWHDDFQTQGLGSDPYVNWFWGDSPEIPQWQAHWQSRIEAIYKPLYEHRQENIHND
;
A
#
# COMPACT_ATOMS: atom_id res chain seq x y z
N ALA A 1 27.83 -10.40 -33.50
CA ALA A 1 28.10 -9.74 -34.79
C ALA A 1 28.41 -10.81 -35.84
N ASN A 2 27.42 -11.31 -36.57
CA ASN A 2 27.58 -12.47 -37.49
C ASN A 2 27.14 -12.19 -38.95
N TYR A 3 27.06 -10.92 -39.39
CA TYR A 3 26.59 -10.59 -40.75
C TYR A 3 27.44 -9.51 -41.44
N SER A 4 28.76 -9.63 -41.37
CA SER A 4 29.70 -8.71 -42.03
C SER A 4 30.08 -9.14 -43.44
N ASP A 5 29.72 -10.35 -43.88
CA ASP A 5 30.03 -10.85 -45.22
C ASP A 5 29.01 -10.30 -46.24
N PRO A 6 29.44 -9.48 -47.23
CA PRO A 6 28.54 -8.88 -48.21
C PRO A 6 27.78 -9.89 -49.08
N LYS A 7 28.18 -11.17 -49.12
CA LYS A 7 27.49 -12.23 -49.87
C LYS A 7 26.32 -12.89 -49.14
N LEU A 8 26.14 -12.63 -47.84
CA LEU A 8 25.11 -13.24 -46.99
C LEU A 8 24.04 -12.24 -46.52
N LYS A 9 23.90 -11.11 -47.21
CA LYS A 9 22.86 -10.12 -46.90
C LYS A 9 21.48 -10.66 -47.27
N SER A 10 20.55 -10.62 -46.31
CA SER A 10 19.15 -10.93 -46.55
C SER A 10 18.56 -9.95 -47.57
N PHE A 11 17.84 -10.46 -48.58
CA PHE A 11 17.12 -9.64 -49.56
C PHE A 11 15.77 -9.14 -49.06
N ASN A 12 15.32 -9.59 -47.89
CA ASN A 12 14.06 -9.16 -47.32
C ASN A 12 14.27 -7.85 -46.53
N ALA A 13 13.66 -6.79 -47.05
CA ALA A 13 13.74 -5.42 -46.54
C ALA A 13 13.24 -5.27 -45.09
N ASP A 14 12.39 -6.18 -44.62
CA ASP A 14 11.91 -6.17 -43.23
C ASP A 14 13.04 -6.48 -42.24
N TRP A 15 14.02 -7.31 -42.62
CA TRP A 15 15.22 -7.56 -41.81
C TRP A 15 16.19 -6.39 -41.81
N LEU A 16 16.22 -5.59 -42.88
CA LEU A 16 17.01 -4.35 -42.94
C LEU A 16 16.47 -3.34 -41.92
N LYS A 17 15.14 -3.18 -41.83
CA LYS A 17 14.49 -2.32 -40.83
C LYS A 17 14.76 -2.74 -39.39
N LEU A 18 14.91 -4.05 -39.13
CA LEU A 18 15.30 -4.56 -37.81
C LEU A 18 16.79 -4.36 -37.50
N SER A 19 17.63 -4.17 -38.52
CA SER A 19 19.06 -3.87 -38.36
C SER A 19 19.33 -2.38 -38.08
N GLU A 20 18.39 -1.53 -38.46
CA GLU A 20 18.36 -0.13 -38.04
C GLU A 20 17.98 -0.08 -36.56
N SER A 21 18.79 0.59 -35.74
CA SER A 21 18.43 0.82 -34.34
C SER A 21 17.20 1.73 -34.31
N GLY A 22 16.02 1.15 -34.08
CA GLY A 22 14.79 1.90 -33.93
C GLY A 22 14.85 2.88 -32.74
N GLU A 23 13.93 3.85 -32.72
CA GLU A 23 13.79 4.75 -31.57
C GLU A 23 13.52 3.95 -30.29
N LEU A 24 14.25 4.29 -29.22
CA LEU A 24 14.01 3.69 -27.92
C LEU A 24 12.58 4.01 -27.46
N ARG A 25 11.86 2.99 -27.00
CA ARG A 25 10.53 3.18 -26.43
C ARG A 25 10.64 4.09 -25.20
N ASN A 26 9.91 5.20 -25.22
CA ASN A 26 9.75 6.06 -24.06
C ASN A 26 8.33 5.93 -23.53
N ASN A 27 8.16 5.08 -22.52
CA ASN A 27 6.87 4.83 -21.87
C ASN A 27 6.55 5.88 -20.78
N LEU A 28 7.47 6.80 -20.50
CA LEU A 28 7.34 7.87 -19.50
C LEU A 28 6.82 9.18 -20.10
N LYS A 29 6.24 9.15 -21.30
CA LYS A 29 5.73 10.36 -21.94
C LYS A 29 4.55 10.92 -21.13
N LYS A 30 4.65 12.21 -20.82
CA LYS A 30 3.57 12.99 -20.24
C LYS A 30 2.41 13.08 -21.24
N VAL A 31 1.20 12.91 -20.73
CA VAL A 31 -0.05 13.11 -21.48
C VAL A 31 -0.58 14.51 -21.11
N ASP A 32 -0.93 15.30 -22.12
CA ASP A 32 -1.50 16.64 -21.92
C ASP A 32 -2.94 16.54 -21.38
N GLU A 33 -3.26 17.51 -20.51
CA GLU A 33 -4.53 17.75 -19.79
C GLU A 33 -5.15 16.56 -19.01
N LEU A 34 -5.67 16.88 -17.82
CA LEU A 34 -6.48 15.97 -17.02
C LEU A 34 -7.81 15.75 -17.73
N LEU A 35 -7.88 14.78 -18.65
CA LEU A 35 -9.12 14.28 -19.24
C LEU A 35 -9.95 13.56 -18.16
N TYR A 36 -10.59 14.26 -17.23
CA TYR A 36 -11.69 13.66 -16.49
C TYR A 36 -12.95 13.86 -17.33
N THR A 37 -13.33 12.82 -18.07
CA THR A 37 -14.69 12.69 -18.59
C THR A 37 -15.59 12.23 -17.45
N ASP A 38 -16.09 13.18 -16.66
CA ASP A 38 -17.45 13.06 -16.13
C ASP A 38 -18.24 14.18 -16.78
N ASP A 39 -19.29 13.80 -17.51
CA ASP A 39 -20.17 14.65 -18.33
C ASP A 39 -21.02 15.61 -17.47
N SER A 40 -20.38 16.42 -16.63
CA SER A 40 -21.00 17.54 -15.93
C SER A 40 -20.30 18.82 -16.34
N GLU A 41 -20.96 19.59 -17.20
CA GLU A 41 -20.46 20.82 -17.81
C GLU A 41 -20.18 21.98 -16.82
N ASP A 42 -20.08 21.76 -15.50
CA ASP A 42 -20.00 22.86 -14.51
C ASP A 42 -19.22 22.57 -13.20
N SER A 43 -18.39 21.52 -13.10
CA SER A 43 -17.58 21.30 -11.88
C SER A 43 -16.08 21.48 -12.11
N ASP A 44 -15.60 22.68 -11.81
CA ASP A 44 -14.18 23.03 -11.66
C ASP A 44 -13.47 22.26 -10.50
N ASN A 45 -14.18 21.37 -9.79
CA ASN A 45 -13.75 20.68 -8.58
C ASN A 45 -13.77 19.15 -8.79
N ILE A 46 -12.66 18.49 -8.51
CA ILE A 46 -12.50 17.03 -8.68
C ILE A 46 -12.78 16.36 -7.35
N THR A 47 -13.65 15.35 -7.32
CA THR A 47 -13.93 14.58 -6.09
C THR A 47 -13.26 13.22 -6.14
N ILE A 48 -12.50 12.87 -5.10
CA ILE A 48 -11.85 11.58 -4.92
C ILE A 48 -12.06 11.06 -3.50
N SER A 49 -11.94 9.76 -3.29
CA SER A 49 -11.89 9.20 -1.94
C SER A 49 -10.46 9.16 -1.39
N ALA A 50 -10.31 9.18 -0.07
CA ALA A 50 -9.02 8.98 0.60
C ALA A 50 -8.38 7.65 0.17
N GLU A 51 -9.18 6.61 -0.05
CA GLU A 51 -8.72 5.32 -0.55
C GLU A 51 -8.16 5.38 -1.97
N GLN A 52 -8.73 6.20 -2.86
CA GLN A 52 -8.15 6.42 -4.19
C GLN A 52 -6.77 7.09 -4.08
N LEU A 53 -6.61 8.04 -3.16
CA LEU A 53 -5.31 8.68 -2.89
C LEU A 53 -4.30 7.67 -2.31
N VAL A 54 -4.72 6.81 -1.38
CA VAL A 54 -3.88 5.72 -0.84
C VAL A 54 -3.46 4.73 -1.94
N GLN A 55 -4.41 4.31 -2.79
CA GLN A 55 -4.15 3.41 -3.92
C GLN A 55 -3.19 4.03 -4.95
N PHE A 56 -3.24 5.34 -5.12
CA PHE A 56 -2.25 6.05 -5.92
C PHE A 56 -0.84 5.92 -5.35
N PHE A 57 -0.63 6.22 -4.07
CA PHE A 57 0.70 6.10 -3.50
C PHE A 57 1.18 4.65 -3.38
N ASP A 58 0.27 3.66 -3.28
CA ASP A 58 0.63 2.25 -3.33
C ASP A 58 1.35 1.88 -4.64
N ASN A 59 0.75 2.23 -5.79
CA ASN A 59 1.35 2.06 -7.11
C ASN A 59 0.91 3.18 -8.08
N PRO A 60 1.68 4.29 -8.16
CA PRO A 60 1.29 5.44 -8.98
C PRO A 60 1.28 5.12 -10.47
N GLY A 61 2.26 4.33 -10.93
CA GLY A 61 2.32 3.84 -12.32
C GLY A 61 1.08 3.02 -12.68
N LYS A 62 0.61 2.15 -11.79
CA LYS A 62 -0.64 1.40 -11.98
C LYS A 62 -1.85 2.31 -12.10
N GLN A 63 -2.00 3.30 -11.22
CA GLN A 63 -3.13 4.24 -11.31
C GLN A 63 -3.10 5.03 -12.62
N PHE A 64 -1.93 5.52 -13.04
CA PHE A 64 -1.78 6.18 -14.33
C PHE A 64 -2.17 5.26 -15.50
N ALA A 65 -1.61 4.05 -15.54
CA ALA A 65 -1.92 3.05 -16.57
C ALA A 65 -3.41 2.74 -16.65
N GLN A 66 -4.06 2.43 -15.54
CA GLN A 66 -5.46 2.01 -15.52
C GLN A 66 -6.42 3.18 -15.76
N ARG A 67 -6.23 4.31 -15.07
CA ARG A 67 -7.17 5.45 -15.09
C ARG A 67 -6.99 6.35 -16.30
N ARG A 68 -5.75 6.50 -16.81
CA ARG A 68 -5.43 7.45 -17.89
C ARG A 68 -5.19 6.76 -19.23
N LEU A 69 -4.51 5.62 -19.22
CA LEU A 69 -4.17 4.91 -20.46
C LEU A 69 -5.13 3.76 -20.79
N GLY A 70 -6.02 3.37 -19.86
CA GLY A 70 -6.88 2.19 -20.02
C GLY A 70 -6.10 0.88 -20.13
N LEU A 71 -4.88 0.82 -19.60
CA LEU A 71 -4.00 -0.35 -19.63
C LEU A 71 -4.21 -1.20 -18.36
N TYR A 72 -4.56 -2.46 -18.56
CA TYR A 72 -4.79 -3.43 -17.49
C TYR A 72 -3.93 -4.68 -17.72
N PHE A 73 -2.86 -4.81 -16.94
CA PHE A 73 -1.96 -5.98 -17.01
C PHE A 73 -2.42 -7.15 -16.14
N ASP A 74 -3.36 -6.90 -15.21
CA ASP A 74 -3.89 -7.89 -14.26
C ASP A 74 -4.72 -9.02 -14.94
N GLN A 75 -4.89 -8.99 -16.27
CA GLN A 75 -5.80 -9.89 -17.00
C GLN A 75 -5.25 -11.30 -17.30
N LYS A 76 -4.08 -11.71 -16.84
CA LYS A 76 -3.57 -13.07 -17.13
C LYS A 76 -2.78 -13.69 -15.98
N GLN A 77 -3.52 -14.35 -15.09
CA GLN A 77 -3.38 -15.78 -14.76
C GLN A 77 -4.48 -16.08 -13.73
N SER A 78 -5.68 -16.42 -14.20
CA SER A 78 -6.44 -17.43 -13.45
C SER A 78 -5.48 -18.61 -13.36
N SER A 79 -4.88 -18.81 -12.19
CA SER A 79 -4.07 -19.99 -11.91
C SER A 79 -4.87 -21.16 -12.47
N ILE A 80 -4.24 -21.93 -13.36
CA ILE A 80 -4.84 -23.18 -13.78
C ILE A 80 -5.13 -23.90 -12.46
N PRO A 81 -6.39 -24.25 -12.16
CA PRO A 81 -6.69 -24.94 -10.92
C PRO A 81 -5.73 -26.10 -10.81
N GLU A 82 -4.94 -26.14 -9.73
CA GLU A 82 -4.05 -27.27 -9.54
C GLU A 82 -4.92 -28.52 -9.44
N ASP A 83 -4.63 -29.54 -10.25
CA ASP A 83 -5.36 -30.82 -10.24
C ASP A 83 -5.16 -31.60 -8.92
N SER A 84 -4.42 -31.04 -7.96
CA SER A 84 -4.14 -31.59 -6.65
C SER A 84 -4.65 -30.69 -5.54
N GLU A 85 -5.35 -31.29 -4.58
CA GLU A 85 -5.71 -30.63 -3.33
C GLU A 85 -4.44 -30.20 -2.57
N PRO A 86 -4.38 -28.96 -2.03
CA PRO A 86 -3.24 -28.52 -1.24
C PRO A 86 -3.15 -29.35 0.05
N PHE A 87 -1.92 -29.72 0.45
CA PHE A 87 -1.67 -30.40 1.73
C PHE A 87 -1.43 -29.43 2.89
N VAL A 88 -1.22 -28.16 2.59
CA VAL A 88 -0.92 -27.08 3.54
C VAL A 88 -1.78 -25.89 3.18
N ALA A 89 -2.38 -25.24 4.16
CA ALA A 89 -3.18 -24.05 3.93
C ALA A 89 -2.32 -22.90 3.40
N ASP A 90 -2.90 -22.12 2.47
CA ASP A 90 -2.24 -20.94 1.93
C ASP A 90 -2.13 -19.84 3.00
N HIS A 91 -1.04 -19.07 2.95
CA HIS A 91 -0.88 -17.87 3.76
C HIS A 91 -2.01 -16.85 3.53
N LEU A 92 -2.57 -16.81 2.32
CA LEU A 92 -3.73 -15.98 2.02
C LEU A 92 -4.98 -16.45 2.77
N ASP A 93 -5.26 -17.76 2.80
CA ASP A 93 -6.40 -18.31 3.53
C ASP A 93 -6.30 -18.01 5.02
N ARG A 94 -5.12 -18.24 5.62
CA ARG A 94 -4.85 -17.86 7.02
C ARG A 94 -5.17 -16.39 7.26
N TYR A 95 -4.68 -15.50 6.40
CA TYR A 95 -4.93 -14.07 6.53
C TYR A 95 -6.42 -13.73 6.45
N LEU A 96 -7.16 -14.27 5.46
CA LEU A 96 -8.59 -14.01 5.29
C LEU A 96 -9.44 -14.55 6.45
N ILE A 97 -9.06 -15.70 7.01
CA ILE A 97 -9.70 -16.29 8.19
C ILE A 97 -9.49 -15.39 9.40
N GLN A 98 -8.23 -15.01 9.68
CA GLN A 98 -7.92 -14.16 10.82
C GLN A 98 -8.58 -12.79 10.73
N ASP A 99 -8.61 -12.18 9.55
CA ASP A 99 -9.28 -10.89 9.31
C ASP A 99 -10.78 -10.96 9.61
N LYS A 100 -11.46 -12.02 9.16
CA LYS A 100 -12.88 -12.25 9.47
C LYS A 100 -13.14 -12.48 10.95
N ILE A 101 -12.28 -13.25 11.63
CA ILE A 101 -12.39 -13.48 13.07
C ILE A 101 -12.27 -12.15 13.82
N ILE A 102 -11.25 -11.34 13.51
CA ILE A 102 -11.04 -10.03 14.14
C ILE A 102 -12.26 -9.13 13.94
N ASN A 103 -12.75 -8.99 12.71
CA ASN A 103 -13.90 -8.13 12.43
C ASN A 103 -15.19 -8.62 13.12
N THR A 104 -15.32 -9.92 13.36
CA THR A 104 -16.45 -10.50 14.11
C THR A 104 -16.35 -10.13 15.60
N VAL A 105 -15.17 -10.31 16.21
CA VAL A 105 -14.94 -9.99 17.64
C VAL A 105 -15.05 -8.48 17.92
N LEU A 106 -14.71 -7.63 16.95
CA LEU A 106 -14.84 -6.18 17.07
C LEU A 106 -16.27 -5.67 16.80
N SER A 107 -17.16 -6.52 16.27
CA SER A 107 -18.55 -6.17 16.02
C SER A 107 -19.41 -6.34 17.28
N GLU A 108 -20.54 -5.64 17.34
CA GLU A 108 -21.51 -5.79 18.44
C GLU A 108 -22.19 -7.18 18.46
N ASP A 109 -22.04 -7.96 17.39
CA ASP A 109 -22.64 -9.29 17.20
C ASP A 109 -21.73 -10.44 17.70
N ASP A 110 -20.68 -10.12 18.47
CA ASP A 110 -19.80 -11.10 19.10
C ASP A 110 -20.56 -11.95 20.14
N ASN A 111 -20.92 -13.16 19.72
CA ASN A 111 -21.53 -14.19 20.54
C ASN A 111 -20.85 -15.53 20.23
N GLU A 112 -20.80 -16.43 21.22
CA GLU A 112 -20.20 -17.77 21.07
C GLU A 112 -20.79 -18.54 19.87
N GLN A 113 -22.08 -18.36 19.59
CA GLN A 113 -22.76 -18.98 18.44
C GLN A 113 -22.24 -18.43 17.10
N THR A 114 -22.06 -17.11 16.98
CA THR A 114 -21.53 -16.47 15.76
C THR A 114 -20.14 -17.00 15.45
N MET A 115 -19.28 -17.08 16.47
CA MET A 115 -17.93 -17.63 16.32
C MET A 115 -17.96 -19.10 15.92
N THR A 116 -18.83 -19.92 16.53
CA THR A 116 -18.97 -21.35 16.22
C THR A 116 -19.43 -21.56 14.78
N ASP A 117 -20.40 -20.78 14.31
CA ASP A 117 -20.93 -20.87 12.95
C ASP A 117 -19.90 -20.40 11.92
N LEU A 118 -19.12 -19.36 12.23
CA LEU A 118 -18.03 -18.85 11.40
C LEU A 118 -16.90 -19.88 11.25
N MET A 119 -16.45 -20.48 12.35
CA MET A 119 -15.43 -21.53 12.33
C MET A 119 -15.92 -22.76 11.55
N ARG A 120 -17.17 -23.17 11.74
CA ARG A 120 -17.80 -24.23 10.96
C ARG A 120 -17.85 -23.89 9.47
N GLY A 121 -18.14 -22.64 9.13
CA GLY A 121 -18.13 -22.14 7.76
C GLY A 121 -16.77 -22.30 7.07
N PHE A 122 -15.67 -22.04 7.78
CA PHE A 122 -14.33 -22.24 7.23
C PHE A 122 -14.00 -23.72 7.01
N SER A 123 -14.31 -24.59 7.97
CA SER A 123 -14.10 -26.03 7.82
C SER A 123 -14.90 -26.64 6.66
N LEU A 124 -16.05 -26.04 6.30
CA LEU A 124 -16.90 -26.50 5.21
C LEU A 124 -16.66 -25.77 3.87
N SER A 125 -15.74 -24.82 3.82
CA SER A 125 -15.51 -23.98 2.63
C SER A 125 -14.84 -24.71 1.47
N GLY A 126 -14.17 -25.84 1.75
CA GLY A 126 -13.41 -26.61 0.77
C GLY A 126 -12.12 -25.92 0.28
N SER A 127 -11.73 -24.78 0.87
CA SER A 127 -10.45 -24.13 0.56
C SER A 127 -9.30 -24.66 1.43
N LEU A 128 -9.62 -25.19 2.61
CA LEU A 128 -8.64 -25.74 3.54
C LEU A 128 -8.42 -27.23 3.26
N PRO A 129 -7.17 -27.73 3.36
CA PRO A 129 -6.86 -29.16 3.25
C PRO A 129 -7.68 -30.02 4.22
N ASP A 130 -8.16 -31.19 3.80
CA ASP A 130 -8.78 -32.16 4.72
C ASP A 130 -7.70 -32.97 5.48
N THR A 131 -7.08 -32.33 6.47
CA THR A 131 -6.06 -32.97 7.33
C THR A 131 -6.28 -32.67 8.82
N PRO A 132 -5.90 -33.58 9.74
CA PRO A 132 -6.03 -33.35 11.18
C PRO A 132 -5.26 -32.13 11.70
N VAL A 133 -4.22 -31.70 10.97
CA VAL A 133 -3.37 -30.54 11.34
C VAL A 133 -4.13 -29.23 11.18
N ILE A 134 -5.09 -29.16 10.24
CA ILE A 134 -5.87 -27.94 9.99
C ILE A 134 -6.75 -27.57 11.19
N GLU A 135 -7.24 -28.53 11.96
CA GLU A 135 -7.98 -28.22 13.19
C GLU A 135 -7.10 -27.53 14.23
N GLU A 136 -5.84 -27.98 14.38
CA GLU A 136 -4.86 -27.34 15.27
C GLU A 136 -4.47 -25.95 14.77
N ASP A 137 -4.21 -25.81 13.46
CA ASP A 137 -3.91 -24.52 12.82
C ASP A 137 -5.06 -23.52 12.99
N LEU A 138 -6.31 -23.95 12.77
CA LEU A 138 -7.51 -23.12 12.93
C LEU A 138 -7.66 -22.65 14.38
N GLN A 139 -7.45 -23.53 15.36
CA GLN A 139 -7.47 -23.16 16.77
C GLN A 139 -6.39 -22.13 17.09
N GLN A 140 -5.17 -22.33 16.57
CA GLN A 140 -4.08 -21.37 16.75
C GLN A 140 -4.40 -20.03 16.09
N TRP A 141 -4.93 -20.02 14.87
CA TRP A 141 -5.25 -18.78 14.16
C TRP A 141 -6.39 -18.02 14.82
N GLN A 142 -7.40 -18.74 15.33
CA GLN A 142 -8.47 -18.19 16.13
C GLN A 142 -7.92 -17.55 17.40
N GLN A 143 -7.08 -18.26 18.16
CA GLN A 143 -6.46 -17.72 19.36
C GLN A 143 -5.68 -16.43 19.07
N GLN A 144 -4.82 -16.44 18.05
CA GLN A 144 -4.05 -15.25 17.64
C GLN A 144 -4.94 -14.07 17.24
N ALA A 145 -6.02 -14.34 16.50
CA ALA A 145 -6.96 -13.32 16.07
C ALA A 145 -7.76 -12.74 17.24
N CYS A 146 -8.20 -13.58 18.19
CA CYS A 146 -8.89 -13.15 19.40
C CYS A 146 -7.99 -12.33 20.31
N GLU A 147 -6.76 -12.76 20.59
CA GLU A 147 -5.78 -12.01 21.39
C GLU A 147 -5.50 -10.63 20.77
N PHE A 148 -5.37 -10.58 19.45
CA PHE A 148 -5.20 -9.33 18.71
C PHE A 148 -6.43 -8.42 18.81
N ALA A 149 -7.65 -8.97 18.64
CA ALA A 149 -8.90 -8.22 18.76
C ALA A 149 -9.13 -7.72 20.20
N ASP A 150 -8.78 -8.51 21.21
CA ASP A 150 -8.84 -8.12 22.63
C ASP A 150 -7.95 -6.91 22.93
N HIS A 151 -6.76 -6.85 22.32
CA HIS A 151 -5.90 -5.68 22.42
C HIS A 151 -6.57 -4.43 21.83
N ILE A 152 -7.19 -4.55 20.65
CA ILE A 152 -7.94 -3.44 20.02
C ILE A 152 -9.10 -3.00 20.91
N ASN A 153 -9.90 -3.94 21.41
CA ASN A 153 -10.99 -3.67 22.35
C ASN A 153 -10.47 -3.02 23.64
N GLY A 154 -9.27 -3.38 24.10
CA GLY A 154 -8.58 -2.72 25.21
C GLY A 154 -8.31 -1.25 24.93
N LEU A 155 -7.84 -0.91 23.72
CA LEU A 155 -7.60 0.47 23.31
C LEU A 155 -8.91 1.27 23.16
N ILE A 156 -9.96 0.66 22.60
CA ILE A 156 -11.30 1.28 22.49
C ILE A 156 -11.83 1.60 23.90
N ARG A 157 -11.71 0.65 24.85
CA ARG A 157 -12.10 0.85 26.25
C ARG A 157 -11.27 1.96 26.94
N GLN A 158 -9.98 2.07 26.66
CA GLN A 158 -9.13 3.14 27.19
C GLN A 158 -9.55 4.53 26.71
N ASN A 159 -10.07 4.64 25.49
CA ASN A 159 -10.60 5.88 24.95
C ASN A 159 -11.98 6.27 25.51
N ASP A 160 -12.61 5.39 26.30
CA ASP A 160 -13.95 5.55 26.88
C ASP A 160 -15.01 5.92 25.82
N CYS A 161 -14.88 5.35 24.61
CA CYS A 161 -15.73 5.67 23.48
C CYS A 161 -15.82 4.48 22.52
N GLN A 162 -17.01 4.27 21.94
CA GLN A 162 -17.21 3.25 20.91
C GLN A 162 -16.44 3.59 19.64
N LEU A 163 -16.08 2.55 18.87
CA LEU A 163 -15.54 2.74 17.53
C LEU A 163 -16.69 3.05 16.57
N GLN A 164 -16.69 4.24 15.99
CA GLN A 164 -17.70 4.71 15.06
C GLN A 164 -17.04 5.37 13.84
N PRO A 165 -17.45 5.01 12.62
CA PRO A 165 -16.98 5.70 11.43
C PRO A 165 -17.59 7.10 11.34
N GLU A 166 -16.76 8.12 11.10
CA GLU A 166 -17.18 9.48 10.85
C GLU A 166 -16.85 9.88 9.40
N SER A 167 -17.90 10.17 8.62
CA SER A 167 -17.78 10.65 7.25
C SER A 167 -17.32 12.11 7.23
N VAL A 168 -16.20 12.39 6.56
CA VAL A 168 -15.69 13.75 6.38
C VAL A 168 -15.48 14.06 4.90
N SER A 169 -15.67 15.32 4.55
CA SER A 169 -15.38 15.85 3.22
C SER A 169 -14.59 17.15 3.37
N ILE A 170 -13.40 17.18 2.75
CA ILE A 170 -12.51 18.34 2.80
C ILE A 170 -12.14 18.76 1.38
N THR A 171 -11.99 20.06 1.14
CA THR A 171 -11.58 20.58 -0.17
C THR A 171 -10.27 21.36 -0.06
N ILE A 172 -9.28 20.97 -0.86
CA ILE A 172 -7.97 21.63 -0.98
C ILE A 172 -7.61 21.70 -2.46
N ASP A 173 -7.15 22.86 -2.95
CA ASP A 173 -6.66 23.03 -4.33
C ASP A 173 -7.60 22.52 -5.44
N LYS A 174 -8.91 22.79 -5.30
CA LYS A 174 -9.98 22.30 -6.20
C LYS A 174 -10.12 20.77 -6.26
N VAL A 175 -9.66 20.07 -5.24
CA VAL A 175 -9.87 18.64 -5.06
C VAL A 175 -10.62 18.43 -3.74
N THR A 176 -11.76 17.76 -3.83
CA THR A 176 -12.55 17.32 -2.68
C THR A 176 -12.19 15.88 -2.36
N ILE A 177 -11.77 15.63 -1.11
CA ILE A 177 -11.40 14.31 -0.60
C ILE A 177 -12.49 13.87 0.38
N GLU A 178 -13.11 12.74 0.08
CA GLU A 178 -14.08 12.07 0.94
C GLU A 178 -13.42 10.92 1.70
N ALA A 179 -13.67 10.83 3.00
CA ALA A 179 -13.11 9.79 3.85
C ALA A 179 -14.10 9.31 4.91
N GLU A 180 -14.01 8.03 5.24
CA GLU A 180 -14.65 7.43 6.42
C GLU A 180 -13.56 7.24 7.47
N LEU A 181 -13.66 7.94 8.60
CA LEU A 181 -12.66 7.91 9.66
C LEU A 181 -13.11 7.00 10.80
N PRO A 182 -12.49 5.82 11.03
CA PRO A 182 -12.86 4.94 12.14
C PRO A 182 -12.35 5.52 13.47
N LEU A 183 -13.21 6.26 14.16
CA LEU A 183 -12.87 7.00 15.38
C LEU A 183 -13.35 6.28 16.63
N SER A 184 -12.48 6.24 17.64
CA SER A 184 -12.85 5.95 19.02
C SER A 184 -12.39 7.15 19.86
N GLY A 185 -13.34 8.01 20.22
CA GLY A 185 -13.06 9.34 20.74
C GLY A 185 -12.30 10.18 19.70
N ASN A 186 -11.12 10.70 20.07
CA ASN A 186 -10.27 11.47 19.15
C ASN A 186 -9.14 10.62 18.53
N THR A 187 -9.30 9.29 18.54
CA THR A 187 -8.27 8.37 18.05
C THR A 187 -8.79 7.63 16.83
N LEU A 188 -8.12 7.80 15.69
CA LEU A 188 -8.35 6.96 14.52
C LEU A 188 -7.69 5.60 14.75
N LEU A 189 -8.45 4.52 14.61
CA LEU A 189 -7.97 3.15 14.81
C LEU A 189 -8.03 2.35 13.52
N TYR A 190 -6.88 1.85 13.09
CA TYR A 190 -6.74 0.91 11.99
C TYR A 190 -6.01 -0.34 12.45
N TRP A 191 -6.31 -1.48 11.84
CA TRP A 191 -5.65 -2.73 12.19
C TRP A 191 -5.48 -3.64 10.97
N ARG A 192 -4.45 -4.47 11.01
CA ARG A 192 -4.25 -5.58 10.09
C ARG A 192 -3.34 -6.60 10.76
N LEU A 193 -3.76 -7.86 10.90
CA LEU A 193 -2.93 -8.92 11.50
C LEU A 193 -1.85 -9.43 10.52
N ALA A 194 -0.93 -8.53 10.17
CA ALA A 194 0.19 -8.78 9.29
C ALA A 194 1.22 -7.66 9.45
N ASN A 195 2.39 -7.85 8.84
CA ASN A 195 3.46 -6.85 8.88
C ASN A 195 3.02 -5.56 8.19
N ALA A 196 3.24 -4.42 8.84
CA ALA A 196 2.98 -3.10 8.26
C ALA A 196 3.84 -2.88 7.00
N LYS A 197 3.18 -2.55 5.89
CA LYS A 197 3.79 -2.19 4.60
C LYS A 197 3.71 -0.68 4.40
N GLY A 198 4.48 -0.16 3.44
CA GLY A 198 4.45 1.27 3.10
C GLY A 198 3.06 1.79 2.77
N LYS A 199 2.19 0.97 2.15
CA LYS A 199 0.78 1.32 1.90
C LYS A 199 0.00 1.56 3.20
N ASP A 200 0.21 0.73 4.23
CA ASP A 200 -0.46 0.90 5.52
C ASP A 200 0.01 2.19 6.17
N ASP A 201 1.33 2.44 6.17
CA ASP A 201 1.90 3.70 6.67
C ASP A 201 1.29 4.91 5.96
N MET A 202 1.18 4.88 4.62
CA MET A 202 0.56 5.95 3.82
C MET A 202 -0.93 6.10 4.09
N ARG A 203 -1.66 5.00 4.31
CA ARG A 203 -3.07 5.02 4.70
C ARG A 203 -3.26 5.76 6.01
N LEU A 204 -2.52 5.35 7.05
CA LEU A 204 -2.57 6.01 8.36
C LEU A 204 -2.26 7.50 8.22
N TRP A 205 -1.22 7.83 7.46
CA TRP A 205 -0.78 9.20 7.28
C TRP A 205 -1.81 10.07 6.56
N ILE A 206 -2.34 9.61 5.43
CA ILE A 206 -3.36 10.34 4.67
C ILE A 206 -4.60 10.59 5.54
N HIS A 207 -5.11 9.55 6.21
CA HIS A 207 -6.28 9.71 7.07
C HIS A 207 -6.00 10.58 8.29
N HIS A 208 -4.78 10.53 8.83
CA HIS A 208 -4.34 11.43 9.89
C HIS A 208 -4.36 12.89 9.43
N LEU A 209 -3.77 13.21 8.27
CA LEU A 209 -3.78 14.57 7.71
C LEU A 209 -5.20 15.06 7.41
N ILE A 210 -6.07 14.17 6.88
CA ILE A 210 -7.48 14.48 6.64
C ILE A 210 -8.18 14.83 7.95
N ALA A 211 -8.03 14.02 9.00
CA ALA A 211 -8.63 14.28 10.31
C ALA A 211 -8.14 15.59 10.92
N GLN A 212 -6.82 15.82 10.90
CA GLN A 212 -6.21 17.06 11.42
C GLN A 212 -6.76 18.30 10.70
N PHE A 213 -7.00 18.22 9.40
CA PHE A 213 -7.55 19.34 8.64
C PHE A 213 -9.07 19.49 8.81
N ALA A 214 -9.82 18.38 8.78
CA ALA A 214 -11.27 18.38 8.92
C ALA A 214 -11.71 18.96 10.28
N PHE A 215 -10.97 18.62 11.35
CA PHE A 215 -11.29 19.04 12.71
C PHE A 215 -10.42 20.19 13.25
N GLN A 216 -9.72 20.93 12.37
CA GLN A 216 -8.79 22.01 12.78
C GLN A 216 -9.42 23.13 13.63
N ASN A 217 -10.74 23.33 13.52
CA ASN A 217 -11.48 24.33 14.30
C ASN A 217 -12.07 23.76 15.60
N SER A 218 -11.90 22.48 15.85
CA SER A 218 -12.29 21.84 17.10
C SER A 218 -11.25 22.10 18.19
N SER A 219 -11.66 22.10 19.44
CA SER A 219 -10.73 22.11 20.59
C SER A 219 -10.08 20.74 20.83
N GLN A 220 -10.37 19.75 19.98
CA GLN A 220 -9.95 18.36 20.13
C GLN A 220 -8.73 18.09 19.26
N SER A 221 -7.74 17.41 19.83
CA SER A 221 -6.56 16.96 19.10
C SER A 221 -6.74 15.50 18.69
N PHE A 222 -6.54 15.19 17.42
CA PHE A 222 -6.72 13.85 16.89
C PHE A 222 -5.39 13.12 16.76
N GLN A 223 -5.38 11.85 17.14
CA GLN A 223 -4.24 10.96 16.97
C GLN A 223 -4.64 9.79 16.07
N THR A 224 -3.68 9.18 15.39
CA THR A 224 -3.94 7.99 14.57
C THR A 224 -3.10 6.84 15.06
N ARG A 225 -3.70 5.66 15.25
CA ARG A 225 -2.99 4.42 15.60
C ARG A 225 -3.30 3.31 14.61
N GLY A 226 -2.24 2.65 14.16
CA GLY A 226 -2.29 1.44 13.35
C GLY A 226 -1.72 0.25 14.12
N ILE A 227 -2.47 -0.83 14.18
CA ILE A 227 -2.15 -2.03 14.96
C ILE A 227 -1.82 -3.16 13.98
N PHE A 228 -0.62 -3.71 14.10
CA PHE A 228 -0.05 -4.66 13.15
C PHE A 228 0.66 -5.80 13.85
N ARG A 229 1.01 -6.83 13.09
CA ARG A 229 1.93 -7.87 13.53
C ARG A 229 3.38 -7.43 13.31
N ALA A 230 4.23 -7.62 14.30
CA ALA A 230 5.66 -7.38 14.20
C ALA A 230 6.34 -8.48 13.37
N ALA A 231 7.27 -8.10 12.51
CA ALA A 231 7.86 -9.01 11.53
C ALA A 231 8.79 -10.09 12.11
N LYS A 232 9.19 -10.01 13.38
CA LYS A 232 10.27 -10.84 13.94
C LYS A 232 9.84 -11.84 15.01
N ASP A 233 8.73 -11.61 15.69
CA ASP A 233 8.39 -12.32 16.92
C ASP A 233 6.88 -12.46 17.16
N ASP A 234 6.04 -12.32 16.12
CA ASP A 234 4.57 -12.37 16.20
C ASP A 234 3.95 -11.41 17.23
N LYS A 235 4.74 -10.50 17.80
CA LYS A 235 4.28 -9.47 18.74
C LYS A 235 3.43 -8.42 18.06
N LEU A 236 2.74 -7.65 18.88
CA LEU A 236 1.95 -6.53 18.41
C LEU A 236 2.82 -5.28 18.20
N LEU A 237 2.76 -4.75 16.99
CA LEU A 237 3.35 -3.48 16.59
C LEU A 237 2.25 -2.42 16.56
N THR A 238 2.44 -1.33 17.29
CA THR A 238 1.60 -0.14 17.19
C THR A 238 2.37 0.99 16.56
N VAL A 239 1.89 1.43 15.41
CA VAL A 239 2.32 2.66 14.73
C VAL A 239 1.39 3.78 15.16
N HIS A 240 1.92 4.96 15.48
CA HIS A 240 1.09 6.11 15.82
C HIS A 240 1.62 7.42 15.27
N PHE A 241 0.68 8.35 15.07
CA PHE A 241 0.90 9.73 14.68
C PHE A 241 0.23 10.65 15.70
N GLU A 242 1.03 11.56 16.24
CA GLU A 242 0.58 12.61 17.15
C GLU A 242 0.00 13.80 16.38
N PRO A 243 -0.88 14.61 17.01
CA PRO A 243 -1.45 15.79 16.38
C PRO A 243 -0.39 16.73 15.78
N LEU A 244 -0.67 17.27 14.60
CA LEU A 244 0.20 18.20 13.89
C LEU A 244 -0.58 19.34 13.20
N ASP A 245 0.04 20.53 13.15
CA ASP A 245 -0.59 21.76 12.63
C ASP A 245 -0.38 21.96 11.12
N SER A 246 0.61 21.29 10.53
CA SER A 246 1.00 21.45 9.12
C SER A 246 0.17 20.60 8.13
N ALA A 247 -0.98 20.09 8.57
CA ALA A 247 -1.76 19.09 7.83
C ALA A 247 -2.22 19.56 6.45
N GLN A 248 -2.74 20.78 6.35
CA GLN A 248 -3.19 21.36 5.08
C GLN A 248 -2.06 21.44 4.04
N LYS A 249 -0.87 21.86 4.46
CA LYS A 249 0.28 22.00 3.56
C LYS A 249 0.74 20.63 3.05
N LEU A 250 0.88 19.67 3.96
CA LEU A 250 1.31 18.31 3.62
C LEU A 250 0.29 17.65 2.70
N LEU A 251 -1.01 17.82 2.96
CA LEU A 251 -2.06 17.28 2.13
C LEU A 251 -2.11 17.94 0.73
N SER A 252 -1.90 19.25 0.62
CA SER A 252 -1.73 19.94 -0.68
C SER A 252 -0.55 19.37 -1.49
N GLU A 253 0.57 19.05 -0.85
CA GLU A 253 1.72 18.41 -1.53
C GLU A 253 1.38 17.00 -2.05
N LEU A 254 0.63 16.21 -1.28
CA LEU A 254 0.15 14.90 -1.73
C LEU A 254 -0.84 15.02 -2.91
N ILE A 255 -1.76 15.97 -2.86
CA ILE A 255 -2.74 16.21 -3.94
C ILE A 255 -2.03 16.64 -5.23
N LYS A 256 -1.05 17.54 -5.15
CA LYS A 256 -0.26 17.96 -6.31
C LYS A 256 0.50 16.78 -6.93
N CYS A 257 1.12 15.96 -6.09
CA CYS A 257 1.80 14.75 -6.57
C CYS A 257 0.83 13.77 -7.24
N TRP A 258 -0.39 13.64 -6.71
CA TRP A 258 -1.44 12.84 -7.34
C TRP A 258 -1.87 13.41 -8.70
N GLN A 259 -2.11 14.72 -8.81
CA GLN A 259 -2.43 15.39 -10.07
C GLN A 259 -1.34 15.20 -11.12
N GLU A 260 -0.06 15.32 -10.73
CA GLU A 260 1.09 15.05 -11.60
C GLU A 260 1.11 13.59 -12.05
N GLY A 261 0.85 12.65 -11.13
CA GLY A 261 0.79 11.23 -11.44
C GLY A 261 -0.42 10.80 -12.28
N MET A 262 -1.38 11.69 -12.49
CA MET A 262 -2.46 11.52 -13.48
C MET A 262 -2.06 12.05 -14.87
N GLN A 263 -0.89 12.68 -15.02
CA GLN A 263 -0.36 13.16 -16.29
C GLN A 263 0.85 12.37 -16.77
N GLU A 264 1.65 11.83 -15.84
CA GLU A 264 2.83 11.02 -16.13
C GLU A 264 2.97 9.86 -15.12
N PRO A 265 3.59 8.73 -15.51
CA PRO A 265 3.87 7.66 -14.56
C PRO A 265 4.94 8.11 -13.54
N LEU A 266 4.65 7.92 -12.25
CA LEU A 266 5.56 8.28 -11.16
C LEU A 266 6.11 7.05 -10.43
N LEU A 267 7.42 7.01 -10.22
CA LEU A 267 8.06 5.98 -9.43
C LEU A 267 8.08 6.37 -7.95
N LEU A 268 6.90 6.51 -7.35
CA LEU A 268 6.73 6.96 -5.96
C LEU A 268 5.93 5.97 -5.13
N ASN A 269 6.09 4.67 -5.41
CA ASN A 269 5.41 3.59 -4.68
C ASN A 269 5.69 3.67 -3.18
N ALA A 270 4.69 3.41 -2.35
CA ALA A 270 4.79 3.50 -0.90
C ALA A 270 5.84 2.54 -0.33
N ALA A 271 6.05 1.40 -0.99
CA ALA A 271 7.12 0.47 -0.65
C ALA A 271 8.53 1.07 -0.85
N LEU A 272 8.74 1.86 -1.92
CA LEU A 272 9.98 2.62 -2.11
C LEU A 272 10.13 3.70 -1.04
N GLY A 273 9.04 4.44 -0.77
CA GLY A 273 9.00 5.47 0.26
C GLY A 273 9.41 4.90 1.61
N GLN A 274 8.84 3.76 2.00
CA GLN A 274 9.20 3.05 3.22
C GLN A 274 10.66 2.62 3.23
N LYS A 275 11.18 2.03 2.15
CA LYS A 275 12.57 1.57 2.10
C LYS A 275 13.58 2.72 2.16
N HIS A 276 13.25 3.87 1.56
CA HIS A 276 14.13 5.04 1.49
C HIS A 276 14.04 5.95 2.71
N CYS A 277 12.83 6.16 3.24
CA CYS A 277 12.56 7.19 4.25
C CYS A 277 12.32 6.66 5.67
N LEU A 278 12.11 5.35 5.87
CA LEU A 278 11.84 4.80 7.20
C LEU A 278 13.04 4.98 8.14
N ILE A 279 12.80 5.69 9.24
CA ILE A 279 13.77 5.88 10.32
C ILE A 279 13.81 4.62 11.17
N LYS A 280 15.02 4.06 11.37
CA LYS A 280 15.23 2.84 12.16
C LYS A 280 16.14 3.13 13.34
N LYS A 281 16.03 2.32 14.40
CA LYS A 281 16.96 2.38 15.52
C LYS A 281 18.29 1.71 15.14
N ASP A 282 19.40 2.40 15.39
CA ASP A 282 20.74 1.83 15.21
C ASP A 282 21.16 0.93 16.39
N LYS A 283 22.41 0.45 16.39
CA LYS A 283 22.94 -0.40 17.48
C LYS A 283 22.97 0.31 18.85
N LYS A 284 22.91 1.64 18.87
CA LYS A 284 22.88 2.48 20.07
C LYS A 284 21.47 2.97 20.39
N ASN A 285 20.44 2.40 19.75
CA ASN A 285 19.04 2.76 19.89
C ASN A 285 18.70 4.21 19.46
N GLN A 286 19.54 4.81 18.61
CA GLN A 286 19.32 6.16 18.08
C GLN A 286 18.55 6.10 16.76
N PRO A 287 17.64 7.07 16.50
CA PRO A 287 16.92 7.15 15.23
C PRO A 287 17.89 7.51 14.11
N VAL A 288 17.97 6.65 13.08
CA VAL A 288 18.82 6.83 11.91
C VAL A 288 18.03 6.58 10.65
N LEU A 289 18.03 7.58 9.76
CA LEU A 289 17.58 7.45 8.38
C LEU A 289 18.68 6.73 7.57
N LYS A 290 18.31 5.68 6.82
CA LYS A 290 19.20 4.97 5.91
C LYS A 290 18.60 4.95 4.50
N PRO A 291 18.81 6.01 3.70
CA PRO A 291 18.33 6.10 2.33
C PRO A 291 18.82 4.93 1.48
N LEU A 292 18.08 4.60 0.42
CA LEU A 292 18.51 3.60 -0.55
C LEU A 292 19.76 4.11 -1.28
N ASN A 293 20.80 3.28 -1.34
CA ASN A 293 21.95 3.48 -2.22
C ASN A 293 21.77 2.61 -3.47
N ASP A 294 22.68 2.74 -4.45
CA ASP A 294 22.57 2.02 -5.73
C ASP A 294 22.44 0.51 -5.54
N TYR A 295 23.18 -0.06 -4.59
CA TYR A 295 23.15 -1.49 -4.29
C TYR A 295 21.81 -1.91 -3.68
N SER A 296 21.33 -1.22 -2.63
CA SER A 296 20.08 -1.58 -1.96
C SER A 296 18.84 -1.26 -2.80
N PHE A 297 18.91 -0.25 -3.66
CA PHE A 297 17.88 0.04 -4.66
C PHE A 297 17.81 -1.11 -5.69
N SER A 298 18.95 -1.51 -6.27
CA SER A 298 19.01 -2.62 -7.22
C SER A 298 18.51 -3.92 -6.59
N ALA A 299 18.93 -4.24 -5.36
CA ALA A 299 18.44 -5.41 -4.65
C ALA A 299 16.94 -5.37 -4.33
N PHE A 300 16.34 -4.18 -4.19
CA PHE A 300 14.90 -4.03 -3.99
C PHE A 300 14.12 -4.09 -5.32
N TRP A 301 14.76 -3.77 -6.44
CA TRP A 301 14.16 -3.83 -7.76
C TRP A 301 13.98 -5.27 -8.25
N HIS A 302 14.98 -6.13 -8.01
CA HIS A 302 15.00 -7.50 -8.49
C HIS A 302 14.41 -8.47 -7.47
N ASP A 303 13.85 -9.58 -7.97
CA ASP A 303 13.42 -10.68 -7.13
C ASP A 303 14.60 -11.29 -6.36
N ASP A 304 14.31 -11.76 -5.14
CA ASP A 304 15.17 -12.69 -4.43
C ASP A 304 14.48 -14.04 -4.26
N PHE A 305 15.11 -14.97 -3.54
CA PHE A 305 14.56 -16.31 -3.34
C PHE A 305 13.25 -16.35 -2.52
N GLN A 306 12.90 -15.27 -1.82
CA GLN A 306 11.78 -15.24 -0.86
C GLN A 306 10.74 -14.16 -1.19
N THR A 307 11.12 -13.14 -1.93
CA THR A 307 10.33 -11.93 -2.16
C THR A 307 10.45 -11.50 -3.61
N GLN A 308 9.30 -11.11 -4.16
CA GLN A 308 9.23 -10.44 -5.44
C GLN A 308 9.76 -9.01 -5.30
N GLY A 309 10.69 -8.64 -6.16
CA GLY A 309 11.24 -7.30 -6.28
C GLY A 309 10.23 -6.36 -6.91
N LEU A 310 10.42 -5.06 -6.73
CA LEU A 310 9.51 -4.05 -7.25
C LEU A 310 9.36 -4.10 -8.78
N GLY A 311 10.44 -4.44 -9.50
CA GLY A 311 10.47 -4.53 -10.95
C GLY A 311 9.67 -5.70 -11.52
N SER A 312 9.28 -6.67 -10.69
CA SER A 312 8.38 -7.76 -11.12
C SER A 312 6.93 -7.31 -11.29
N ASP A 313 6.53 -6.19 -10.69
CA ASP A 313 5.20 -5.62 -10.88
C ASP A 313 5.01 -5.25 -12.36
N PRO A 314 3.95 -5.75 -13.04
CA PRO A 314 3.77 -5.55 -14.46
C PRO A 314 3.68 -4.07 -14.88
N TYR A 315 3.14 -3.22 -14.02
CA TYR A 315 3.04 -1.78 -14.30
C TYR A 315 4.40 -1.12 -14.11
N VAL A 316 5.15 -1.47 -13.06
CA VAL A 316 6.51 -0.96 -12.86
C VAL A 316 7.42 -1.37 -14.01
N ASN A 317 7.41 -2.65 -14.39
CA ASN A 317 8.18 -3.16 -15.52
C ASN A 317 7.80 -2.44 -16.83
N TRP A 318 6.50 -2.22 -17.08
CA TRP A 318 6.06 -1.53 -18.28
C TRP A 318 6.67 -0.13 -18.43
N PHE A 319 6.76 0.64 -17.35
CA PHE A 319 7.25 2.02 -17.40
C PHE A 319 8.78 2.15 -17.25
N TRP A 320 9.41 1.31 -16.43
CA TRP A 320 10.83 1.45 -16.05
C TRP A 320 11.73 0.26 -16.40
N GLY A 321 11.17 -0.85 -16.90
CA GLY A 321 11.90 -2.03 -17.36
C GLY A 321 12.71 -2.74 -16.27
N ASP A 322 13.82 -3.37 -16.68
CA ASP A 322 14.65 -4.22 -15.82
C ASP A 322 15.43 -3.43 -14.74
N SER A 323 15.59 -2.12 -14.90
CA SER A 323 15.98 -1.16 -13.86
C SER A 323 16.13 0.22 -14.52
N PRO A 324 15.68 1.33 -13.89
CA PRO A 324 16.02 2.65 -14.38
C PRO A 324 17.54 2.88 -14.23
N GLU A 325 18.32 2.68 -15.29
CA GLU A 325 19.63 3.31 -15.39
C GLU A 325 19.42 4.83 -15.38
N ILE A 326 20.05 5.58 -14.45
CA ILE A 326 20.76 6.86 -14.71
C ILE A 326 20.98 7.67 -13.41
N PRO A 327 22.23 8.07 -13.10
CA PRO A 327 22.62 8.94 -11.98
C PRO A 327 21.94 10.33 -11.93
N GLN A 328 21.44 10.85 -13.06
CA GLN A 328 20.75 12.15 -13.12
C GLN A 328 19.29 12.08 -12.66
N TRP A 329 18.59 10.96 -12.91
CA TRP A 329 17.23 10.76 -12.41
C TRP A 329 17.24 10.57 -10.90
N GLN A 330 18.29 9.93 -10.37
CA GLN A 330 18.41 9.57 -8.97
C GLN A 330 18.33 10.77 -8.02
N ALA A 331 19.02 11.88 -8.28
CA ALA A 331 19.00 13.04 -7.38
C ALA A 331 17.63 13.76 -7.37
N HIS A 332 17.02 13.94 -8.54
CA HIS A 332 15.70 14.55 -8.66
C HIS A 332 14.61 13.65 -8.07
N TRP A 333 14.68 12.34 -8.34
CA TRP A 333 13.79 11.34 -7.77
C TRP A 333 13.93 11.24 -6.26
N GLN A 334 15.16 11.19 -5.71
CA GLN A 334 15.42 11.18 -4.26
C GLN A 334 14.80 12.40 -3.58
N SER A 335 14.98 13.58 -4.17
CA SER A 335 14.37 14.81 -3.64
C SER A 335 12.84 14.72 -3.62
N ARG A 336 12.24 14.15 -4.68
CA ARG A 336 10.79 14.00 -4.80
C ARG A 336 10.23 12.95 -3.84
N ILE A 337 10.87 11.79 -3.70
CA ILE A 337 10.43 10.75 -2.76
C ILE A 337 10.60 11.21 -1.31
N GLU A 338 11.67 11.93 -0.99
CA GLU A 338 11.84 12.51 0.34
C GLU A 338 10.80 13.59 0.64
N ALA A 339 10.47 14.46 -0.32
CA ALA A 339 9.43 15.47 -0.12
C ALA A 339 8.08 14.85 0.28
N ILE A 340 7.72 13.70 -0.30
CA ILE A 340 6.46 13.01 -0.02
C ILE A 340 6.51 12.17 1.27
N TYR A 341 7.56 11.37 1.45
CA TYR A 341 7.58 10.32 2.47
C TYR A 341 8.35 10.70 3.74
N LYS A 342 9.30 11.63 3.67
CA LYS A 342 10.07 12.04 4.86
C LYS A 342 9.18 12.64 5.95
N PRO A 343 8.22 13.55 5.66
CA PRO A 343 7.32 14.06 6.69
C PRO A 343 6.56 12.95 7.42
N LEU A 344 6.08 11.94 6.69
CA LEU A 344 5.44 10.77 7.28
C LEU A 344 6.39 10.08 8.25
N TYR A 345 7.58 9.67 7.80
CA TYR A 345 8.47 8.85 8.63
C TYR A 345 9.16 9.61 9.76
N GLU A 346 9.21 10.95 9.69
CA GLU A 346 9.63 11.81 10.81
C GLU A 346 8.58 11.88 11.93
N HIS A 347 7.29 11.80 11.59
CA HIS A 347 6.19 11.80 12.56
C HIS A 347 5.75 10.40 12.97
N ARG A 348 6.17 9.35 12.25
CA ARG A 348 5.84 7.96 12.53
C ARG A 348 6.56 7.47 13.77
N GLN A 349 5.80 7.18 14.81
CA GLN A 349 6.31 6.54 16.03
C GLN A 349 5.86 5.09 16.08
N GLU A 350 6.69 4.20 16.65
CA GLU A 350 6.38 2.78 16.78
C GLU A 350 6.71 2.22 18.16
N ASN A 351 5.81 1.40 18.68
CA ASN A 351 5.96 0.66 19.93
C ASN A 351 5.69 -0.82 19.67
N ILE A 352 6.58 -1.69 20.17
CA ILE A 352 6.37 -3.14 20.19
C ILE A 352 5.93 -3.50 21.59
N HIS A 353 4.75 -4.08 21.72
CA HIS A 353 4.26 -4.56 23.00
C HIS A 353 4.94 -5.89 23.30
N ASN A 354 5.65 -5.95 24.44
CA ASN A 354 6.08 -7.22 25.02
C ASN A 354 4.96 -7.62 25.99
N ASP A 355 4.50 -8.86 25.89
CA ASP A 355 3.54 -9.46 26.83
C ASP A 355 3.97 -9.32 28.29
#